data_AF-A0A4R6RFL4-F1
#
_entry.id   AF-A0A4R6RFL4-F1
#
_cell.length_a   1.000
_cell.length_b   1.000
_cell.length_c   1.000
_cell.angle_alpha   90.00
_cell.angle_beta   90.00
_cell.angle_gamma   90.00
#
_symmetry.space_group_name_H-M   'P 1'
#
loop_
_entity.id
_entity.type
_entity.pdbx_description
1 polymer ?
#
loop_
_entity_poly.entity_id
_entity_poly.type
_entity_poly.pdbx_seq_one_letter_code
_entity_poly.pdbx_strand_id
1 'polypeptide(L)'
;MVARGSASVVLAAVVLAEACVAASAALPPWYQRAREFEAVVSAVADISAPDVIEKVEYVEIDLYRVTYGHCAVAAWIRDVPAPEGQSAMVGPRQFKVELGTPKC
;
A
#
# COMPACT_ATOMS: atom_id res chain seq x y z
N MET A 1 53.60 16.65 17.99
CA MET A 1 52.58 16.63 16.92
C MET A 1 51.40 15.80 17.42
N VAL A 2 50.34 16.45 17.89
CA VAL A 2 49.13 15.76 18.39
C VAL A 2 48.06 15.90 17.33
N ALA A 3 47.66 14.75 16.77
CA ALA A 3 46.56 14.63 15.82
C ALA A 3 45.27 15.14 16.47
N ARG A 4 44.84 16.34 16.08
CA ARG A 4 43.61 17.01 16.57
C ARG A 4 42.45 16.97 15.58
N GLY A 5 42.49 16.09 14.57
CA GLY A 5 41.53 16.08 13.46
C GLY A 5 40.44 15.00 13.51
N SER A 6 40.58 13.96 14.32
CA SER A 6 39.75 12.74 14.20
C SER A 6 38.45 12.77 15.03
N ALA A 7 38.38 13.54 16.12
CA ALA A 7 37.21 13.53 17.01
C ALA A 7 35.98 14.23 16.41
N SER A 8 36.16 15.34 15.69
CA SER A 8 35.05 16.10 15.09
C SER A 8 34.37 15.37 13.92
N VAL A 9 35.13 14.56 13.17
CA VAL A 9 34.58 13.78 12.04
C VAL A 9 33.70 12.64 12.54
N VAL A 10 34.12 11.96 13.61
CA VAL A 10 33.36 10.87 14.22
C VAL A 10 32.05 11.39 14.82
N LEU A 11 32.07 12.55 15.49
CA LEU A 11 30.88 13.14 16.08
C LEU A 11 29.86 13.56 15.00
N ALA A 12 30.31 14.15 13.90
CA ALA A 12 29.43 14.53 12.79
C ALA A 12 28.79 13.32 12.10
N ALA A 13 29.52 12.20 11.97
CA ALA A 13 29.01 10.97 11.38
C ALA A 13 27.92 10.31 12.24
N VAL A 14 28.03 10.37 13.57
CA VAL A 14 27.00 9.85 14.48
C VAL A 14 25.71 10.66 14.40
N VAL A 15 25.81 11.99 14.34
CA VAL A 15 24.63 12.88 14.20
C VAL A 15 23.92 12.68 12.85
N LEU A 16 24.67 12.46 11.77
CA LEU A 16 24.10 12.15 10.44
C LEU A 16 23.43 10.77 10.41
N ALA A 17 23.97 9.78 11.13
CA ALA A 17 23.36 8.45 11.23
C ALA A 17 22.05 8.48 12.03
N GLU A 18 21.96 9.30 13.07
CA GLU A 18 20.73 9.49 13.85
C GLU A 18 19.65 10.25 13.05
N ALA A 19 20.02 11.16 12.15
CA ALA A 19 19.08 11.89 11.30
C ALA A 19 18.38 11.00 10.24
N CYS A 20 18.86 9.76 10.02
CA CYS A 20 18.21 8.76 9.18
C CYS A 20 17.15 7.93 9.95
N VAL A 21 16.51 8.50 10.98
CA VAL A 21 15.41 7.82 11.68
C VAL A 21 14.27 7.50 10.70
N ALA A 22 13.99 6.20 10.64
CA ALA A 22 12.85 5.49 10.08
C ALA A 22 11.84 6.34 9.29
N ALA A 23 11.86 6.18 7.97
CA ALA A 23 10.65 6.32 7.17
C ALA A 23 9.64 5.29 7.69
N SER A 24 8.89 5.67 8.71
CA SER A 24 7.70 4.94 9.15
C SER A 24 6.79 4.94 7.93
N ALA A 25 6.65 3.80 7.27
CA ALA A 25 5.65 3.64 6.22
C ALA A 25 4.31 4.00 6.88
N ALA A 26 3.81 5.20 6.58
CA ALA A 26 2.57 5.68 7.14
C ALA A 26 1.49 4.75 6.62
N LEU A 27 0.99 3.86 7.49
CA LEU A 27 -0.13 3.01 7.14
C LEU A 27 -1.27 3.90 6.65
N PRO A 28 -1.98 3.51 5.57
CA PRO A 28 -3.03 4.35 5.02
C PRO A 28 -4.06 4.68 6.11
N PRO A 29 -4.51 5.95 6.19
CA PRO A 29 -5.48 6.37 7.19
C PRO A 29 -6.79 5.59 7.03
N TRP A 30 -7.57 5.48 8.11
CA TRP A 30 -8.78 4.66 8.17
C TRP A 30 -9.78 4.96 7.04
N TYR A 31 -9.91 6.23 6.63
CA TYR A 31 -10.80 6.62 5.53
C TYR A 31 -10.33 6.09 4.18
N GLN A 32 -9.02 5.99 3.95
CA GLN A 32 -8.44 5.46 2.72
C GLN A 32 -8.72 3.97 2.63
N ARG A 33 -8.53 3.23 3.73
CA ARG A 33 -8.84 1.79 3.79
C ARG A 33 -10.31 1.49 3.52
N ALA A 34 -11.23 2.32 4.01
CA ALA A 34 -12.66 2.16 3.70
C ALA A 34 -12.92 2.26 2.20
N ARG A 35 -12.30 3.24 1.51
CA ARG A 35 -12.38 3.38 0.05
C ARG A 35 -11.77 2.21 -0.71
N GLU A 36 -10.63 1.70 -0.25
CA GLU A 36 -9.98 0.52 -0.84
C GLU A 36 -10.89 -0.71 -0.71
N PHE A 37 -11.54 -0.90 0.44
CA PHE A 37 -12.47 -2.00 0.67
C PHE A 37 -13.73 -1.90 -0.21
N GLU A 38 -14.32 -0.70 -0.32
CA GLU A 38 -15.45 -0.43 -1.24
C GLU A 38 -15.08 -0.79 -2.69
N ALA A 39 -13.89 -0.38 -3.14
CA ALA A 39 -13.42 -0.66 -4.49
C ALA A 39 -13.19 -2.16 -4.73
N VAL A 40 -12.64 -2.89 -3.75
CA VAL A 40 -12.46 -4.35 -3.83
C VAL A 40 -13.80 -5.06 -3.97
N VAL A 41 -14.79 -4.70 -3.15
CA VAL A 41 -16.14 -5.28 -3.21
C VAL A 41 -16.77 -5.00 -4.57
N SER A 42 -16.69 -3.76 -5.07
CA SER A 42 -17.24 -3.39 -6.37
C SER A 42 -16.60 -4.17 -7.52
N ALA A 43 -15.26 -4.26 -7.54
CA ALA A 43 -14.54 -4.95 -8.60
C ALA A 43 -14.86 -6.45 -8.65
N VAL A 44 -15.01 -7.09 -7.49
CA VAL A 44 -15.34 -8.52 -7.44
C VAL A 44 -16.81 -8.76 -7.78
N ALA A 45 -17.72 -7.85 -7.43
CA ALA A 45 -19.13 -7.97 -7.78
C ALA A 45 -19.36 -8.04 -9.30
N ASP A 46 -18.51 -7.37 -10.09
CA ASP A 46 -18.56 -7.41 -11.57
C ASP A 46 -18.25 -8.80 -12.14
N ILE A 47 -17.53 -9.66 -11.40
CA ILE A 47 -17.13 -10.99 -11.86
C ILE A 47 -17.76 -12.14 -11.07
N SER A 48 -18.44 -11.86 -9.96
CA SER A 48 -18.93 -12.90 -9.05
C SER A 48 -20.27 -13.48 -9.48
N ALA A 49 -21.02 -12.83 -10.37
CA ALA A 49 -22.35 -13.30 -10.79
C ALA A 49 -22.28 -14.73 -11.37
N PRO A 50 -23.18 -15.65 -10.95
CA PRO A 50 -24.39 -15.43 -10.13
C PRO A 50 -24.18 -15.53 -8.61
N ASP A 51 -22.96 -15.83 -8.15
CA ASP A 51 -22.64 -16.03 -6.74
C ASP A 51 -22.53 -14.70 -5.98
N VAL A 52 -22.80 -14.75 -4.67
CA VAL A 52 -22.71 -13.60 -3.76
C VAL A 52 -21.32 -13.52 -3.13
N ILE A 53 -20.83 -12.30 -2.85
CA ILE A 53 -19.63 -12.12 -2.04
C ILE A 53 -19.96 -12.51 -0.59
N GLU A 54 -19.29 -13.54 -0.09
CA GLU A 54 -19.54 -14.10 1.25
C GLU A 54 -18.52 -13.60 2.27
N LYS A 55 -17.30 -13.33 1.83
CA LYS A 55 -16.20 -12.95 2.72
C LYS A 55 -15.17 -12.09 2.00
N VAL A 56 -14.71 -11.04 2.68
CA VAL A 56 -13.56 -10.23 2.26
C VAL A 56 -12.54 -10.24 3.40
N GLU A 57 -11.36 -10.77 3.14
CA GLU A 57 -10.27 -10.90 4.10
C GLU A 57 -9.13 -9.95 3.72
N TYR A 58 -8.67 -9.16 4.69
CA TYR A 58 -7.40 -8.46 4.56
C TYR A 58 -6.27 -9.48 4.73
N VAL A 59 -5.40 -9.61 3.72
CA VAL A 59 -4.27 -10.54 3.75
C VAL A 59 -3.01 -9.80 4.18
N GLU A 60 -2.68 -8.72 3.47
CA GLU A 60 -1.53 -7.85 3.74
C GLU A 60 -1.78 -6.49 3.11
N ILE A 61 -0.79 -5.59 3.19
CA ILE A 61 -0.90 -4.25 2.58
C ILE A 61 -1.18 -4.42 1.09
N ASP A 62 -2.21 -3.73 0.61
CA ASP A 62 -2.65 -3.74 -0.80
C ASP A 62 -3.10 -5.10 -1.35
N LEU A 63 -3.42 -6.07 -0.48
CA LEU A 63 -3.93 -7.37 -0.88
C LEU A 63 -5.11 -7.83 -0.03
N TYR A 64 -6.22 -8.08 -0.73
CA TYR A 64 -7.42 -8.68 -0.19
C TYR A 64 -7.70 -10.03 -0.84
N ARG A 65 -8.34 -10.91 -0.08
CA ARG A 65 -8.91 -12.15 -0.61
C ARG A 65 -10.41 -12.07 -0.49
N VAL A 66 -11.10 -12.29 -1.61
CA VAL A 66 -12.56 -12.26 -1.65
C VAL A 66 -13.06 -13.66 -1.99
N THR A 67 -13.97 -14.16 -1.17
CA THR A 67 -14.66 -15.44 -1.38
C THR A 67 -16.07 -15.16 -1.86
N TYR A 68 -16.49 -15.85 -2.92
CA TYR A 68 -17.84 -15.81 -3.46
C TYR A 68 -18.22 -17.20 -3.96
N GLY A 69 -19.36 -17.72 -3.48
CA GLY A 69 -19.74 -19.12 -3.73
C GLY A 69 -18.63 -20.10 -3.34
N HIS A 70 -18.20 -20.93 -4.29
CA HIS A 70 -17.10 -21.90 -4.11
C HIS A 70 -15.74 -21.37 -4.57
N CYS A 71 -15.66 -20.10 -4.99
CA CYS A 71 -14.48 -19.49 -5.56
C CYS A 71 -13.81 -18.51 -4.58
N ALA A 72 -12.49 -18.36 -4.70
CA ALA A 72 -11.72 -17.31 -4.07
C ALA A 72 -10.87 -16.56 -5.08
N VAL A 73 -10.79 -15.23 -4.96
CA VAL A 73 -9.98 -14.37 -5.83
C VAL A 73 -9.12 -13.43 -4.98
N ALA A 74 -7.89 -13.19 -5.45
CA ALA A 74 -7.02 -12.17 -4.91
C ALA A 74 -7.31 -10.83 -5.59
N ALA A 75 -7.45 -9.78 -4.80
CA ALA A 75 -7.66 -8.41 -5.26
C ALA A 75 -6.52 -7.53 -4.77
N TRP A 76 -5.70 -7.03 -5.70
CA TRP A 76 -4.58 -6.16 -5.41
C TRP A 76 -4.95 -4.69 -5.60
N ILE A 77 -4.58 -3.85 -4.64
CA ILE A 77 -4.59 -2.40 -4.81
C ILE A 77 -3.29 -2.00 -5.51
N ARG A 78 -3.39 -1.27 -6.62
CA ARG A 78 -2.22 -0.73 -7.34
C ARG A 78 -2.32 0.78 -7.43
N ASP A 79 -1.22 1.44 -7.08
CA ASP A 79 -1.08 2.88 -7.27
C ASP A 79 -1.24 3.27 -8.73
N VAL A 80 -2.00 4.34 -8.95
CA VAL A 80 -2.06 5.01 -10.24
C VAL A 80 -1.00 6.12 -10.22
N PRO A 81 0.03 6.04 -11.09
CA PRO A 81 1.06 7.08 -11.12
C PRO A 81 0.45 8.42 -11.54
N ALA A 82 1.02 9.51 -11.02
CA ALA A 82 0.68 10.85 -11.49
C ALA A 82 1.05 10.98 -12.98
N PRO A 83 0.25 11.70 -13.79
CA PRO A 83 0.61 11.98 -15.18
C PRO A 83 1.98 12.65 -15.28
N GLU A 84 2.73 12.33 -16.34
CA GLU A 84 4.05 12.91 -16.58
C GLU A 84 4.03 14.45 -16.54
N GLY A 85 5.00 15.03 -15.82
CA GLY A 85 5.12 16.48 -15.67
C GLY A 85 4.19 17.11 -14.63
N GLN A 86 3.38 16.33 -13.92
CA GLN A 86 2.56 16.82 -12.81
C GLN A 86 3.14 16.39 -11.46
N SER A 87 3.06 17.28 -10.46
CA SER A 87 3.37 16.91 -9.08
C SER A 87 2.40 15.83 -8.61
N ALA A 88 2.84 14.96 -7.70
CA ALA A 88 1.94 14.04 -7.01
C ALA A 88 0.73 14.83 -6.48
N MET A 89 -0.47 14.37 -6.85
CA MET A 89 -1.71 15.04 -6.47
C MET A 89 -1.85 15.04 -4.95
N VAL A 90 -2.08 16.21 -4.37
CA VAL A 90 -2.32 16.35 -2.93
C VAL A 90 -3.75 15.91 -2.66
N GLY A 91 -3.95 14.73 -2.08
CA GLY A 91 -5.28 14.16 -1.86
C GLY A 91 -5.24 12.68 -1.48
N PRO A 92 -6.42 12.02 -1.45
CA PRO A 92 -6.51 10.57 -1.27
C PRO A 92 -5.64 9.85 -2.30
N ARG A 93 -5.02 8.75 -1.87
CA ARG A 93 -4.23 7.89 -2.74
C ARG A 93 -5.09 7.46 -3.94
N GLN A 94 -4.54 7.63 -5.14
CA GLN A 94 -5.16 7.19 -6.38
C GLN A 94 -4.73 5.76 -6.65
N PHE A 95 -5.70 4.87 -6.83
CA PHE A 95 -5.43 3.45 -7.02
C PHE A 95 -6.46 2.81 -7.94
N LYS A 96 -6.13 1.62 -8.42
CA LYS A 96 -7.02 0.68 -9.12
C LYS A 96 -6.98 -0.68 -8.43
N VAL A 97 -8.04 -1.46 -8.62
CA VAL A 97 -8.09 -2.86 -8.19
C VAL A 97 -7.74 -3.76 -9.36
N GLU A 98 -6.75 -4.61 -9.18
CA GLU A 98 -6.40 -5.68 -10.12
C GLU A 98 -6.83 -7.01 -9.54
N LEU A 99 -7.64 -7.76 -10.28
CA LEU A 99 -8.11 -9.08 -9.86
C LEU A 99 -7.23 -10.18 -10.44
N GLY A 100 -6.96 -11.18 -9.62
CA GLY A 100 -6.31 -12.43 -10.06
C GLY A 100 -7.27 -13.35 -10.77
N THR A 101 -6.75 -14.49 -11.21
CA THR A 101 -7.59 -15.60 -11.68
C THR A 101 -8.33 -16.22 -10.51
N PRO A 102 -9.68 -16.28 -10.53
CA PRO A 102 -10.44 -16.99 -9.51
C PRO A 102 -10.00 -18.45 -9.36
N LYS A 103 -10.00 -18.93 -8.13
CA LYS A 103 -9.74 -20.32 -7.78
C LYS A 103 -11.03 -20.94 -7.25
N CYS A 104 -11.63 -21.74 -8.11
CA CYS A 104 -12.73 -22.66 -7.89
C CYS A 104 -12.15 -24.07 -8.17
#